data_AF-A0A0Q0JIW1-F1
#
_entry.id   AF-A0A0Q0JIW1-F1
#
_cell.length_a   1.000
_cell.length_b   1.000
_cell.length_c   1.000
_cell.angle_alpha   90.00
_cell.angle_beta   90.00
_cell.angle_gamma   90.00
#
_symmetry.space_group_name_H-M   'P 1'
#
loop_
_entity.id
_entity.type
_entity.pdbx_description
1 polymer ?
#
loop_
_entity_poly.entity_id
_entity_poly.type
_entity_poly.pdbx_seq_one_letter_code
_entity_poly.pdbx_strand_id
1 'polypeptide(L)'
;MLKSVIAALLIGGVSFSSFAVDKQVLGQTEMMSVSADGIVFEARMDTGAVNSSLHALDISVAGGSATKMKDNVGKDVTFTTFNEKGEKQVVTAEIVGTSTVSNSQGTETRYAVKLPIKFGDNTRKVKVNLRDRTTMDYKLLIGRNWLKGKYVVDVSEKKFIGPTAGISIVESGLMFDTRIDTGAVENSLHATNLRIKDEDKENMENNVGKDVTFTTMNEKNETVDVTARIHSTSLIRNAQGSEIRYMVTLTIGEPGQEFKVDVNLRDRSKMTYKLLIGRNWLQGHYIVDVDM
;
A
#
# COMPACT_ATOMS: atom_id res chain seq x y z
N MET A 1 75.45 -10.28 -11.60
CA MET A 1 74.19 -11.05 -11.46
C MET A 1 73.50 -10.60 -10.18
N LEU A 2 72.37 -9.89 -10.27
CA LEU A 2 71.48 -9.67 -9.13
C LEU A 2 70.08 -9.46 -9.71
N LYS A 3 69.16 -10.42 -9.47
CA LYS A 3 67.76 -10.34 -9.89
C LYS A 3 66.94 -9.79 -8.72
N SER A 4 66.27 -8.67 -8.92
CA SER A 4 65.28 -8.14 -7.99
C SER A 4 63.98 -8.95 -8.09
N VAL A 5 63.50 -9.46 -6.96
CA VAL A 5 62.17 -10.09 -6.83
C VAL A 5 61.22 -9.04 -6.26
N ILE A 6 60.20 -8.66 -7.01
CA ILE A 6 59.09 -7.82 -6.54
C ILE A 6 58.03 -8.77 -5.98
N ALA A 7 57.79 -8.70 -4.67
CA ALA A 7 56.69 -9.40 -4.03
C ALA A 7 55.40 -8.57 -4.20
N ALA A 8 54.47 -9.07 -5.01
CA ALA A 8 53.13 -8.50 -5.13
C ALA A 8 52.29 -8.96 -3.93
N LEU A 9 51.93 -8.03 -3.05
CA LEU A 9 51.03 -8.27 -1.94
C LEU A 9 49.58 -8.31 -2.46
N LEU A 10 49.02 -9.50 -2.62
CA LEU A 10 47.60 -9.70 -2.92
C LEU A 10 46.77 -9.28 -1.70
N ILE A 11 46.13 -8.12 -1.77
CA ILE A 11 45.10 -7.70 -0.83
C ILE A 11 43.80 -8.43 -1.23
N GLY A 12 43.51 -9.53 -0.55
CA GLY A 12 42.24 -10.24 -0.69
C GLY A 12 41.10 -9.35 -0.17
N GLY A 13 40.30 -8.81 -1.08
CA GLY A 13 39.08 -8.08 -0.74
C GLY A 13 38.06 -9.05 -0.15
N VAL A 14 37.78 -8.91 1.15
CA VAL A 14 36.69 -9.63 1.80
C VAL A 14 35.39 -8.90 1.44
N SER A 15 34.64 -9.46 0.49
CA SER A 15 33.30 -8.98 0.16
C SER A 15 32.36 -9.30 1.33
N PHE A 16 31.98 -8.28 2.08
CA PHE A 16 30.89 -8.40 3.05
C PHE A 16 29.56 -8.42 2.28
N SER A 17 28.90 -9.57 2.26
CA SER A 17 27.50 -9.66 1.85
C SER A 17 26.65 -8.84 2.83
N SER A 18 26.17 -7.69 2.38
CA SER A 18 25.14 -6.95 3.10
C SER A 18 23.86 -7.78 3.08
N PHE A 19 23.51 -8.40 4.21
CA PHE A 19 22.16 -8.94 4.39
C PHE A 19 21.19 -7.76 4.36
N ALA A 20 20.44 -7.62 3.27
CA ALA A 20 19.28 -6.75 3.25
C ALA A 20 18.31 -7.28 4.30
N VAL A 21 18.15 -6.55 5.41
CA VAL A 21 17.06 -6.82 6.35
C VAL A 21 15.79 -6.50 5.61
N ASP A 22 15.05 -7.55 5.25
CA ASP A 22 13.74 -7.40 4.67
C ASP A 22 12.83 -6.66 5.67
N LYS A 23 12.23 -5.57 5.22
CA LYS A 23 11.36 -4.73 6.04
C LYS A 23 9.97 -4.81 5.45
N GLN A 24 9.02 -5.21 6.28
CA GLN A 24 7.61 -5.22 5.89
C GLN A 24 7.11 -3.77 5.72
N VAL A 25 6.35 -3.53 4.66
CA VAL A 25 5.68 -2.25 4.43
C VAL A 25 4.34 -2.25 5.16
N LEU A 26 4.05 -1.17 5.89
CA LEU A 26 2.77 -0.91 6.53
C LEU A 26 2.13 0.33 5.90
N GLY A 27 0.82 0.34 5.81
CA GLY A 27 0.07 1.55 5.49
C GLY A 27 0.16 2.61 6.59
N GLN A 28 -0.47 3.75 6.33
CA GLN A 28 -0.68 4.82 7.29
C GLN A 28 -1.49 4.33 8.51
N THR A 29 -2.45 3.44 8.31
CA THR A 29 -3.24 2.77 9.34
C THR A 29 -3.23 1.27 9.15
N GLU A 30 -3.28 0.51 10.24
CA GLU A 30 -3.28 -0.95 10.23
C GLU A 30 -4.14 -1.52 11.37
N MET A 31 -4.73 -2.69 11.16
CA MET A 31 -5.49 -3.38 12.21
C MET A 31 -4.54 -4.12 13.15
N MET A 32 -4.50 -3.71 14.42
CA MET A 32 -3.57 -4.27 15.42
C MET A 32 -4.28 -4.54 16.74
N SER A 33 -3.87 -5.60 17.45
CA SER A 33 -4.39 -5.88 18.80
C SER A 33 -3.36 -5.54 19.87
N VAL A 34 -3.87 -5.20 21.05
CA VAL A 34 -3.08 -5.01 22.26
C VAL A 34 -3.42 -6.15 23.20
N SER A 35 -2.45 -7.04 23.48
CA SER A 35 -2.63 -8.38 24.09
C SER A 35 -3.09 -9.49 23.13
N ALA A 36 -2.73 -10.73 23.46
CA ALA A 36 -2.99 -11.92 22.63
C ALA A 36 -4.49 -12.17 22.42
N ASP A 37 -5.29 -11.90 23.45
CA ASP A 37 -6.76 -12.00 23.46
C ASP A 37 -7.42 -10.61 23.44
N GLY A 38 -6.69 -9.61 22.97
CA GLY A 38 -7.12 -8.21 23.00
C GLY A 38 -8.05 -7.83 21.88
N ILE A 39 -8.83 -6.76 22.12
CA ILE A 39 -9.61 -6.11 21.07
C ILE A 39 -8.70 -5.54 19.97
N VAL A 40 -9.21 -5.49 18.74
CA VAL A 40 -8.48 -4.98 17.58
C VAL A 40 -8.76 -3.49 17.40
N PHE A 41 -7.72 -2.71 17.19
CA PHE A 41 -7.76 -1.28 16.97
C PHE A 41 -7.39 -0.95 15.53
N GLU A 42 -8.00 0.10 14.99
CA GLU A 42 -7.44 0.80 13.84
C GLU A 42 -6.25 1.65 14.31
N ALA A 43 -5.04 1.15 14.12
CA ALA A 43 -3.83 1.73 14.67
C ALA A 43 -3.16 2.67 13.66
N ARG A 44 -2.87 3.91 14.06
CA ARG A 44 -2.14 4.87 13.21
C ARG A 44 -0.63 4.72 13.39
N MET A 45 0.10 4.56 12.29
CA MET A 45 1.56 4.55 12.30
C MET A 45 2.12 5.97 12.48
N ASP A 46 2.60 6.28 13.68
CA ASP A 46 3.12 7.60 14.05
C ASP A 46 4.66 7.57 14.08
N THR A 47 5.26 7.82 12.91
CA THR A 47 6.73 7.90 12.78
C THR A 47 7.32 9.10 13.52
N GLY A 48 6.51 10.09 13.92
CA GLY A 48 6.90 11.24 14.74
C GLY A 48 7.06 10.89 16.22
N ALA A 49 6.30 9.91 16.72
CA ALA A 49 6.35 9.48 18.11
C ALA A 49 7.51 8.50 18.42
N VAL A 50 8.20 8.71 19.55
CA VAL A 50 9.20 7.76 20.06
C VAL A 50 8.51 6.49 20.58
N ASN A 51 7.44 6.65 21.36
CA ASN A 51 6.70 5.55 21.98
C ASN A 51 5.28 5.48 21.43
N SER A 52 4.77 4.26 21.25
CA SER A 52 3.35 4.00 21.04
C SER A 52 2.49 4.58 22.16
N SER A 53 1.22 4.88 21.87
CA SER A 53 0.25 5.39 22.83
C SER A 53 -1.08 4.67 22.68
N LEU A 54 -1.76 4.41 23.79
CA LEU A 54 -3.04 3.70 23.82
C LEU A 54 -4.06 4.49 24.63
N HIS A 55 -5.31 4.41 24.17
CA HIS A 55 -6.45 4.92 24.90
C HIS A 55 -6.59 4.24 26.27
N ALA A 56 -6.75 5.03 27.32
CA ALA A 56 -6.96 4.51 28.67
C ALA A 56 -7.84 5.46 29.48
N LEU A 57 -8.85 4.88 30.14
CA LEU A 57 -9.73 5.48 31.13
C LEU A 57 -9.65 4.70 32.44
N ASP A 58 -10.24 5.25 33.49
CA ASP A 58 -10.36 4.59 34.81
C ASP A 58 -9.03 4.06 35.35
N ILE A 59 -7.95 4.81 35.11
CA ILE A 59 -6.59 4.41 35.46
C ILE A 59 -6.44 4.34 36.98
N SER A 60 -6.23 3.14 37.49
CA SER A 60 -6.09 2.83 38.92
C SER A 60 -4.76 2.11 39.19
N VAL A 61 -3.98 2.62 40.14
CA VAL A 61 -2.66 2.05 40.50
C VAL A 61 -2.77 1.32 41.85
N ALA A 62 -2.42 0.04 41.87
CA ALA A 62 -2.43 -0.76 43.10
C ALA A 62 -1.42 -0.22 44.13
N GLY A 63 -1.90 0.20 45.31
CA GLY A 63 -1.06 0.79 46.35
C GLY A 63 -0.34 2.09 45.92
N GLY A 64 -0.89 2.80 44.93
CA GLY A 64 -0.30 4.01 44.35
C GLY A 64 -0.38 5.23 45.27
N SER A 65 0.60 6.14 45.14
CA SER A 65 0.51 7.49 45.72
C SER A 65 -0.01 8.46 44.66
N ALA A 66 -0.99 9.30 45.00
CA ALA A 66 -1.57 10.28 44.09
C ALA A 66 -0.69 11.53 43.87
N THR A 67 0.31 11.76 44.74
CA THR A 67 1.09 13.00 44.73
C THR A 67 2.20 13.04 43.68
N LYS A 68 2.76 11.90 43.27
CA LYS A 68 3.82 11.84 42.24
C LYS A 68 3.73 10.54 41.42
N MET A 69 3.39 10.65 40.14
CA MET A 69 3.30 9.48 39.23
C MET A 69 4.59 8.67 39.15
N LYS A 70 5.76 9.30 39.29
CA LYS A 70 7.06 8.61 39.26
C LYS A 70 7.23 7.58 40.39
N ASP A 71 6.58 7.79 41.52
CA ASP A 71 6.66 6.90 42.69
C ASP A 71 5.83 5.61 42.48
N ASN A 72 5.06 5.55 41.39
CA ASN A 72 4.26 4.39 41.00
C ASN A 72 4.96 3.50 39.97
N VAL A 73 6.19 3.83 39.54
CA VAL A 73 6.98 2.95 38.67
C VAL A 73 7.27 1.63 39.39
N GLY A 74 7.05 0.51 38.70
CA GLY A 74 7.14 -0.85 39.23
C GLY A 74 5.85 -1.37 39.86
N LYS A 75 4.80 -0.56 39.97
CA LYS A 75 3.47 -1.00 40.43
C LYS A 75 2.58 -1.40 39.26
N ASP A 76 1.60 -2.24 39.53
CA ASP A 76 0.54 -2.57 38.57
C ASP A 76 -0.47 -1.42 38.45
N VAL A 77 -0.86 -1.16 37.21
CA VAL A 77 -1.93 -0.25 36.84
C VAL A 77 -3.01 -1.02 36.09
N THR A 78 -4.25 -0.81 36.50
CA THR A 78 -5.46 -1.29 35.81
C THR A 78 -6.13 -0.12 35.12
N PHE A 79 -6.58 -0.30 33.88
CA PHE A 79 -7.27 0.73 33.11
C PHE A 79 -8.25 0.11 32.12
N THR A 80 -9.28 0.88 31.76
CA THR A 80 -10.23 0.52 30.70
C THR A 80 -9.76 1.11 29.38
N THR A 81 -9.74 0.32 28.31
CA THR A 81 -9.55 0.79 26.93
C THR A 81 -10.74 0.39 26.07
N PHE A 82 -10.94 1.09 24.96
CA PHE A 82 -11.89 0.69 23.92
C PHE A 82 -11.41 1.09 22.53
N ASN A 83 -11.84 0.34 21.51
CA ASN A 83 -11.50 0.60 20.10
C ASN A 83 -12.50 1.53 19.42
N GLU A 84 -12.29 1.79 18.14
CA GLU A 84 -13.11 2.68 17.31
C GLU A 84 -14.57 2.20 17.19
N LYS A 85 -14.83 0.89 17.42
CA LYS A 85 -16.17 0.28 17.44
C LYS A 85 -16.85 0.30 18.81
N GLY A 86 -16.16 0.79 19.84
CA GLY A 86 -16.66 0.82 21.22
C GLY A 86 -16.53 -0.50 21.98
N GLU A 87 -15.82 -1.49 21.44
CA GLU A 87 -15.50 -2.73 22.15
C GLU A 87 -14.55 -2.39 23.30
N LYS A 88 -14.87 -2.84 24.52
CA LYS A 88 -14.13 -2.47 25.73
C LYS A 88 -13.29 -3.63 26.26
N GLN A 89 -12.16 -3.29 26.85
CA GLN A 89 -11.30 -4.23 27.56
C GLN A 89 -10.71 -3.57 28.82
N VAL A 90 -10.68 -4.31 29.92
CA VAL A 90 -9.90 -3.93 31.11
C VAL A 90 -8.53 -4.58 31.02
N VAL A 91 -7.48 -3.78 31.16
CA VAL A 91 -6.09 -4.22 31.05
C VAL A 91 -5.37 -3.92 32.35
N THR A 92 -4.57 -4.87 32.82
CA THR A 92 -3.63 -4.67 33.94
C THR A 92 -2.21 -4.86 33.44
N ALA A 93 -1.32 -3.92 33.76
CA ALA A 93 0.08 -3.96 33.35
C ALA A 93 0.99 -3.22 34.35
N GLU A 94 2.27 -3.57 34.37
CA GLU A 94 3.28 -2.89 35.19
C GLU A 94 3.65 -1.52 34.59
N ILE A 95 3.69 -0.49 35.43
CA ILE A 95 4.20 0.85 35.09
C ILE A 95 5.73 0.77 34.97
N VAL A 96 6.25 1.03 33.77
CA VAL A 96 7.70 1.05 33.49
C VAL A 96 8.29 2.45 33.35
N GLY A 97 7.48 3.48 33.58
CA GLY A 97 7.93 4.86 33.57
C GLY A 97 6.80 5.87 33.43
N THR A 98 7.18 7.13 33.29
CA THR A 98 6.27 8.25 33.00
C THR A 98 6.82 9.06 31.83
N SER A 99 5.97 9.56 30.95
CA SER A 99 6.35 10.50 29.90
C SER A 99 5.59 11.81 30.07
N THR A 100 6.32 12.93 30.10
CA THR A 100 5.71 14.26 30.07
C THR A 100 5.69 14.74 28.63
N VAL A 101 4.50 15.05 28.14
CA VAL A 101 4.27 15.59 26.79
C VAL A 101 3.79 17.02 26.95
N SER A 102 4.50 17.95 26.34
CA SER A 102 4.13 19.37 26.28
C SER A 102 3.70 19.72 24.87
N ASN A 103 2.52 20.30 24.72
CA ASN A 103 2.02 20.83 23.46
C ASN A 103 1.37 22.20 23.69
N SER A 104 0.79 22.79 22.63
CA SER A 104 0.10 24.09 22.70
C SER A 104 -1.10 24.12 23.65
N GLN A 105 -1.58 22.96 24.12
CA GLN A 105 -2.72 22.83 25.03
C GLN A 105 -2.30 22.56 26.49
N GLY A 106 -1.00 22.46 26.78
CA GLY A 106 -0.47 22.30 28.13
C GLY A 106 0.56 21.17 28.25
N THR A 107 0.86 20.83 29.50
CA THR A 107 1.79 19.74 29.84
C THR A 107 1.04 18.62 30.52
N GLU A 108 1.12 17.42 29.96
CA GLU A 108 0.45 16.22 30.45
C GLU A 108 1.50 15.16 30.79
N THR A 109 1.46 14.61 32.00
CA THR A 109 2.30 13.45 32.36
C THR A 109 1.47 12.18 32.29
N ARG A 110 2.00 11.18 31.60
CA ARG A 110 1.32 9.92 31.31
C ARG A 110 2.10 8.74 31.88
N TYR A 111 1.40 7.73 32.38
CA TYR A 111 2.02 6.45 32.68
C TYR A 111 2.46 5.76 31.39
N ALA A 112 3.59 5.07 31.46
CA ALA A 112 4.08 4.22 30.41
C ALA A 112 4.13 2.78 30.91
N VAL A 113 3.48 1.86 30.21
CA VAL A 113 3.40 0.43 30.53
C VAL A 113 4.06 -0.40 29.44
N LYS A 114 4.40 -1.67 29.71
CA LYS A 114 4.87 -2.61 28.67
C LYS A 114 3.73 -3.50 28.19
N LEU A 115 3.25 -3.26 26.98
CA LEU A 115 2.18 -4.06 26.37
C LEU A 115 2.66 -4.78 25.11
N PRO A 116 2.24 -6.04 24.88
CA PRO A 116 2.39 -6.70 23.60
C PRO A 116 1.42 -6.10 22.58
N ILE A 117 1.95 -5.64 21.45
CA ILE A 117 1.16 -5.20 20.29
C ILE A 117 1.40 -6.18 19.15
N LYS A 118 0.33 -6.69 18.55
CA LYS A 118 0.33 -7.71 17.50
C LYS A 118 -0.15 -7.14 16.17
N PHE A 119 0.53 -7.54 15.09
CA PHE A 119 0.15 -7.29 13.69
C PHE A 119 0.50 -8.53 12.84
N GLY A 120 -0.52 -9.13 12.22
CA GLY A 120 -0.39 -10.47 11.62
C GLY A 120 0.18 -11.47 12.62
N ASP A 121 1.26 -12.15 12.26
CA ASP A 121 1.97 -13.10 13.13
C ASP A 121 3.04 -12.43 14.02
N ASN A 122 3.30 -11.15 13.83
CA ASN A 122 4.34 -10.43 14.56
C ASN A 122 3.79 -9.82 15.85
N THR A 123 4.35 -10.21 16.99
CA THR A 123 4.04 -9.60 18.29
C THR A 123 5.30 -8.96 18.89
N ARG A 124 5.21 -7.69 19.31
CA ARG A 124 6.29 -6.99 20.02
C ARG A 124 5.79 -6.37 21.31
N LYS A 125 6.49 -6.66 22.42
CA LYS A 125 6.27 -6.01 23.71
C LYS A 125 7.03 -4.69 23.75
N VAL A 126 6.30 -3.57 23.75
CA VAL A 126 6.88 -2.23 23.68
C VAL A 126 6.35 -1.35 24.80
N LYS A 127 7.02 -0.21 25.02
CA LYS A 127 6.54 0.83 25.92
C LYS A 127 5.34 1.55 25.28
N VAL A 128 4.24 1.66 26.01
CA VAL A 128 3.00 2.29 25.56
C VAL A 128 2.59 3.34 26.58
N ASN A 129 2.39 4.57 26.13
CA ASN A 129 1.88 5.65 26.97
C ASN A 129 0.36 5.55 27.07
N LEU A 130 -0.17 5.63 28.29
CA LEU A 130 -1.62 5.63 28.56
C LEU A 130 -2.17 7.06 28.51
N ARG A 131 -3.25 7.26 27.76
CA ARG A 131 -3.89 8.58 27.61
C ARG A 131 -5.38 8.46 27.38
N ASP A 132 -6.16 9.41 27.91
CA ASP A 132 -7.49 9.64 27.38
C ASP A 132 -7.41 10.16 25.92
N ARG A 133 -8.05 9.40 25.03
CA ARG A 133 -8.13 9.63 23.57
C ARG A 133 -9.58 9.52 23.11
N THR A 134 -10.55 9.70 24.01
CA THR A 134 -11.98 9.56 23.74
C THR A 134 -12.40 10.41 22.54
N THR A 135 -11.90 11.64 22.45
CA THR A 135 -12.21 12.61 21.37
C THR A 135 -11.31 12.51 20.13
N MET A 136 -10.36 11.57 20.10
CA MET A 136 -9.40 11.43 18.98
C MET A 136 -9.81 10.30 18.05
N ASP A 137 -9.52 10.44 16.75
CA ASP A 137 -9.89 9.44 15.74
C ASP A 137 -9.30 8.05 16.06
N TYR A 138 -7.99 7.99 16.30
CA TYR A 138 -7.28 6.73 16.56
C TYR A 138 -7.06 6.50 18.06
N LYS A 139 -7.50 5.34 18.56
CA LYS A 139 -7.31 4.93 19.96
C LYS A 139 -5.94 4.30 20.21
N LEU A 140 -5.28 3.78 19.17
CA LEU A 140 -3.92 3.25 19.22
C LEU A 140 -3.00 4.00 18.24
N LEU A 141 -1.87 4.50 18.75
CA LEU A 141 -0.76 5.04 17.95
C LEU A 141 0.46 4.13 18.06
N ILE A 142 1.10 3.86 16.93
CA ILE A 142 2.29 3.00 16.85
C ILE A 142 3.52 3.86 16.60
N GLY A 143 4.37 3.95 17.62
CA GLY A 143 5.58 4.78 17.58
C GLY A 143 6.79 4.04 17.01
N ARG A 144 7.91 4.78 16.88
CA ARG A 144 9.18 4.24 16.40
C ARG A 144 9.72 3.07 17.25
N ASN A 145 9.36 2.98 18.53
CA ASN A 145 9.78 1.85 19.37
C ASN A 145 9.20 0.50 18.91
N TRP A 146 8.06 0.50 18.20
CA TRP A 146 7.48 -0.68 17.57
C TRP A 146 7.84 -0.80 16.08
N LEU A 147 8.03 0.31 15.36
CA LEU A 147 8.35 0.28 13.91
C LEU A 147 9.82 0.00 13.60
N LYS A 148 10.74 0.60 14.38
CA LYS A 148 12.16 0.68 14.04
C LYS A 148 12.77 -0.71 13.78
N GLY A 149 13.52 -0.79 12.69
CA GLY A 149 14.33 -1.96 12.31
C GLY A 149 13.57 -3.08 11.60
N LYS A 150 12.23 -3.00 11.50
CA LYS A 150 11.39 -4.07 10.93
C LYS A 150 10.39 -3.57 9.90
N TYR A 151 9.98 -2.31 9.98
CA TYR A 151 8.91 -1.78 9.14
C TYR A 151 9.31 -0.50 8.41
N VAL A 152 8.71 -0.29 7.25
CA VAL A 152 8.62 0.99 6.53
C VAL A 152 7.15 1.38 6.50
N VAL A 153 6.85 2.65 6.74
CA VAL A 153 5.47 3.16 6.65
C VAL A 153 5.31 3.82 5.30
N ASP A 154 4.47 3.24 4.45
CA ASP A 154 4.00 3.86 3.23
C ASP A 154 2.76 4.69 3.56
N VAL A 155 2.89 6.01 3.38
CA VAL A 155 1.80 6.96 3.59
C VAL A 155 0.97 7.18 2.32
N SER A 156 1.32 6.51 1.22
CA SER A 156 0.50 6.52 0.03
C SER A 156 -0.75 5.66 0.26
N GLU A 157 -1.91 6.18 -0.12
CA GLU A 157 -3.18 5.45 -0.06
C GLU A 157 -3.34 4.45 -1.23
N LYS A 158 -2.21 3.94 -1.75
CA LYS A 158 -2.23 3.02 -2.88
C LYS A 158 -2.74 1.66 -2.42
N LYS A 159 -3.76 1.17 -3.10
CA LYS A 159 -4.31 -0.16 -2.84
C LYS A 159 -3.39 -1.24 -3.39
N PHE A 160 -3.43 -2.42 -2.79
CA PHE A 160 -2.82 -3.60 -3.36
C PHE A 160 -3.73 -4.19 -4.44
N ILE A 161 -3.15 -4.67 -5.53
CA ILE A 161 -3.84 -5.39 -6.59
C ILE A 161 -3.08 -6.68 -6.88
N GLY A 162 -3.81 -7.78 -7.03
CA GLY A 162 -3.23 -9.07 -7.37
C GLY A 162 -2.68 -9.12 -8.82
N PRO A 163 -2.09 -10.26 -9.23
CA PRO A 163 -1.66 -10.46 -10.62
C PRO A 163 -2.82 -10.43 -11.62
N THR A 164 -4.05 -10.62 -11.12
CA THR A 164 -5.30 -10.46 -11.87
C THR A 164 -6.33 -9.71 -11.04
N ALA A 165 -7.21 -8.95 -11.68
CA ALA A 165 -8.30 -8.22 -11.02
C ALA A 165 -9.51 -8.05 -11.93
N GLY A 166 -10.71 -7.91 -11.34
CA GLY A 166 -11.91 -7.52 -12.05
C GLY A 166 -11.93 -6.00 -12.28
N ILE A 167 -11.83 -5.56 -13.52
CA ILE A 167 -11.71 -4.14 -13.88
C ILE A 167 -12.87 -3.71 -14.77
N SER A 168 -13.50 -2.59 -14.43
CA SER A 168 -14.54 -1.93 -15.20
C SER A 168 -13.92 -1.05 -16.29
N ILE A 169 -14.55 -1.02 -17.47
CA ILE A 169 -14.36 0.06 -18.45
C ILE A 169 -15.68 0.80 -18.60
N VAL A 170 -15.76 2.02 -18.09
CA VAL A 170 -17.00 2.79 -17.98
C VAL A 170 -17.65 3.01 -19.34
N GLU A 171 -16.87 3.34 -20.37
CA GLU A 171 -17.39 3.58 -21.73
C GLU A 171 -18.00 2.33 -22.38
N SER A 172 -17.61 1.14 -21.93
CA SER A 172 -18.16 -0.14 -22.39
C SER A 172 -19.34 -0.62 -21.53
N GLY A 173 -19.39 -0.20 -20.26
CA GLY A 173 -20.29 -0.76 -19.24
C GLY A 173 -19.98 -2.22 -18.85
N LEU A 174 -18.86 -2.78 -19.32
CA LEU A 174 -18.46 -4.16 -19.06
C LEU A 174 -17.40 -4.26 -17.96
N MET A 175 -17.43 -5.40 -17.26
CA MET A 175 -16.37 -5.86 -16.38
C MET A 175 -15.47 -6.86 -17.12
N PHE A 176 -14.16 -6.76 -16.89
CA PHE A 176 -13.12 -7.59 -17.49
C PHE A 176 -12.30 -8.31 -16.42
N ASP A 177 -12.07 -9.60 -16.61
CA ASP A 177 -11.01 -10.31 -15.88
C ASP A 177 -9.68 -9.85 -16.47
N THR A 178 -8.91 -9.11 -15.69
CA THR A 178 -7.80 -8.32 -16.21
C THR A 178 -6.48 -8.84 -15.68
N ARG A 179 -5.49 -8.97 -16.58
CA ARG A 179 -4.11 -9.26 -16.17
C ARG A 179 -3.39 -7.97 -15.81
N ILE A 180 -2.76 -7.98 -14.64
CA ILE A 180 -1.83 -6.94 -14.20
C ILE A 180 -0.42 -7.35 -14.65
N ASP A 181 0.12 -6.64 -15.63
CA ASP A 181 1.39 -6.97 -16.27
C ASP A 181 2.43 -5.87 -16.01
N THR A 182 3.20 -6.04 -14.93
CA THR A 182 4.30 -5.14 -14.57
C THR A 182 5.43 -5.15 -15.61
N GLY A 183 5.48 -6.13 -16.51
CA GLY A 183 6.43 -6.18 -17.63
C GLY A 183 6.02 -5.25 -18.79
N ALA A 184 4.73 -5.00 -18.95
CA ALA A 184 4.20 -4.11 -19.98
C ALA A 184 4.24 -2.64 -19.54
N VAL A 185 4.64 -1.74 -20.45
CA VAL A 185 4.53 -0.29 -20.22
C VAL A 185 3.07 0.15 -20.35
N GLU A 186 2.41 -0.31 -21.42
CA GLU A 186 1.11 0.20 -21.86
C GLU A 186 -0.04 -0.77 -21.57
N ASN A 187 -1.23 -0.19 -21.42
CA ASN A 187 -2.48 -0.92 -21.33
C ASN A 187 -2.95 -1.38 -22.71
N SER A 188 -3.60 -2.54 -22.80
CA SER A 188 -4.10 -3.10 -24.07
C SER A 188 -5.49 -3.67 -23.91
N LEU A 189 -6.41 -3.26 -24.78
CA LEU A 189 -7.80 -3.72 -24.80
C LEU A 189 -8.10 -4.49 -26.09
N HIS A 190 -8.88 -5.55 -25.95
CA HIS A 190 -9.48 -6.27 -27.06
C HIS A 190 -10.37 -5.33 -27.89
N ALA A 191 -10.03 -5.18 -29.16
CA ALA A 191 -10.80 -4.37 -30.09
C ALA A 191 -10.76 -5.02 -31.47
N THR A 192 -11.93 -5.13 -32.08
CA THR A 192 -12.13 -5.60 -33.45
C THR A 192 -13.07 -4.66 -34.19
N ASN A 193 -13.18 -4.84 -35.51
CA ASN A 193 -14.09 -4.05 -36.34
C ASN A 193 -13.91 -2.53 -36.13
N LEU A 194 -12.65 -2.06 -36.15
CA LEU A 194 -12.33 -0.64 -36.00
C LEU A 194 -12.89 0.12 -37.21
N ARG A 195 -13.59 1.23 -36.92
CA ARG A 195 -14.25 2.08 -37.91
C ARG A 195 -13.90 3.53 -37.60
N ILE A 196 -13.19 4.17 -38.53
CA ILE A 196 -12.79 5.58 -38.44
C ILE A 196 -13.38 6.28 -39.65
N LYS A 197 -14.09 7.38 -39.43
CA LYS A 197 -14.62 8.19 -40.53
C LYS A 197 -13.47 8.90 -41.24
N ASP A 198 -13.45 8.84 -42.57
CA ASP A 198 -12.41 9.43 -43.42
C ASP A 198 -10.99 8.95 -43.02
N GLU A 199 -10.86 7.66 -42.73
CA GLU A 199 -9.60 7.02 -42.31
C GLU A 199 -8.49 7.15 -43.37
N ASP A 200 -7.32 7.57 -42.94
CA ASP A 200 -6.08 7.40 -43.69
C ASP A 200 -5.50 6.01 -43.39
N LYS A 201 -5.60 5.09 -44.35
CA LYS A 201 -5.15 3.70 -44.19
C LYS A 201 -3.65 3.52 -44.39
N GLU A 202 -2.99 4.50 -45.00
CA GLU A 202 -1.56 4.44 -45.28
C GLU A 202 -0.74 5.00 -44.11
N ASN A 203 -1.27 6.02 -43.42
CA ASN A 203 -0.62 6.62 -42.27
C ASN A 203 -1.59 6.77 -41.08
N MET A 204 -1.47 5.88 -40.11
CA MET A 204 -2.28 5.90 -38.89
C MET A 204 -2.14 7.18 -38.07
N GLU A 205 -0.99 7.88 -38.12
CA GLU A 205 -0.80 9.13 -37.37
C GLU A 205 -1.74 10.24 -37.86
N ASN A 206 -2.12 10.23 -39.14
CA ASN A 206 -3.07 11.18 -39.71
C ASN A 206 -4.51 10.97 -39.19
N ASN A 207 -4.77 9.88 -38.46
CA ASN A 207 -6.04 9.62 -37.80
C ASN A 207 -6.07 10.07 -36.33
N VAL A 208 -4.96 10.57 -35.79
CA VAL A 208 -4.93 11.15 -34.43
C VAL A 208 -5.90 12.32 -34.35
N GLY A 209 -6.72 12.33 -33.31
CA GLY A 209 -7.82 13.27 -33.19
C GLY A 209 -8.97 12.98 -34.16
N LYS A 210 -9.15 11.75 -34.63
CA LYS A 210 -10.44 11.27 -35.17
C LYS A 210 -11.13 10.38 -34.15
N ASP A 211 -12.43 10.17 -34.34
CA ASP A 211 -13.18 9.20 -33.53
C ASP A 211 -13.04 7.81 -34.15
N VAL A 212 -12.77 6.82 -33.31
CA VAL A 212 -12.77 5.40 -33.67
C VAL A 212 -13.91 4.70 -32.95
N THR A 213 -14.75 4.00 -33.70
CA THR A 213 -15.68 3.03 -33.15
C THR A 213 -15.09 1.64 -33.28
N PHE A 214 -15.10 0.84 -32.22
CA PHE A 214 -14.57 -0.52 -32.20
C PHE A 214 -15.47 -1.42 -31.36
N THR A 215 -15.51 -2.70 -31.72
CA THR A 215 -16.20 -3.73 -30.95
C THR A 215 -15.23 -4.32 -29.93
N THR A 216 -15.57 -4.24 -28.64
CA THR A 216 -14.87 -4.93 -27.56
C THR A 216 -15.71 -6.07 -27.01
N MET A 217 -15.06 -6.98 -26.29
CA MET A 217 -15.61 -8.20 -25.73
C MET A 217 -14.86 -8.56 -24.46
N ASN A 218 -15.58 -8.94 -23.40
CA ASN A 218 -14.96 -9.45 -22.18
C ASN A 218 -14.81 -10.99 -22.20
N GLU A 219 -14.33 -11.56 -21.11
CA GLU A 219 -14.10 -13.00 -20.94
C GLU A 219 -15.39 -13.82 -20.89
N LYS A 220 -16.54 -13.17 -20.64
CA LYS A 220 -17.88 -13.76 -20.68
C LYS A 220 -18.52 -13.72 -22.07
N ASN A 221 -17.79 -13.23 -23.09
CA ASN A 221 -18.26 -12.99 -24.44
C ASN A 221 -19.37 -11.93 -24.56
N GLU A 222 -19.49 -11.03 -23.58
CA GLU A 222 -20.36 -9.87 -23.69
C GLU A 222 -19.68 -8.85 -24.61
N THR A 223 -20.36 -8.45 -25.68
CA THR A 223 -19.80 -7.56 -26.72
C THR A 223 -20.49 -6.20 -26.72
N VAL A 224 -19.71 -5.13 -26.93
CA VAL A 224 -20.25 -3.77 -27.06
C VAL A 224 -19.40 -2.96 -28.04
N ASP A 225 -20.07 -2.08 -28.78
CA ASP A 225 -19.40 -1.08 -29.61
C ASP A 225 -19.10 0.17 -28.77
N VAL A 226 -17.83 0.53 -28.69
CA VAL A 226 -17.33 1.71 -27.99
C VAL A 226 -16.83 2.72 -29.01
N THR A 227 -17.17 3.99 -28.83
CA THR A 227 -16.61 5.09 -29.61
C THR A 227 -15.72 5.94 -28.72
N ALA A 228 -14.47 6.15 -29.14
CA ALA A 228 -13.49 6.94 -28.41
C ALA A 228 -12.62 7.77 -29.35
N ARG A 229 -12.02 8.84 -28.82
CA ARG A 229 -11.09 9.68 -29.57
C ARG A 229 -9.71 9.02 -29.64
N ILE A 230 -9.12 8.98 -30.84
CA ILE A 230 -7.72 8.57 -31.00
C ILE A 230 -6.83 9.67 -30.42
N HIS A 231 -6.13 9.38 -29.34
CA HIS A 231 -5.24 10.32 -28.67
C HIS A 231 -3.85 10.33 -29.32
N SER A 232 -3.34 9.15 -29.70
CA SER A 232 -2.04 8.97 -30.32
C SER A 232 -1.96 7.60 -31.03
N THR A 233 -0.80 7.29 -31.59
CA THR A 233 -0.44 5.92 -31.99
C THR A 233 0.75 5.46 -31.15
N SER A 234 0.90 4.15 -30.98
CA SER A 234 2.08 3.57 -30.32
C SER A 234 2.69 2.45 -31.15
N LEU A 235 4.01 2.45 -31.25
CA LEU A 235 4.79 1.38 -31.85
C LEU A 235 5.08 0.30 -30.81
N ILE A 236 4.38 -0.81 -30.93
CA ILE A 236 4.55 -1.97 -30.06
C ILE A 236 5.61 -2.89 -30.67
N ARG A 237 6.68 -3.17 -29.92
CA ARG A 237 7.73 -4.12 -30.33
C ARG A 237 7.67 -5.36 -29.46
N ASN A 238 7.64 -6.53 -30.09
CA ASN A 238 7.73 -7.82 -29.41
C ASN A 238 8.70 -8.74 -30.16
N ALA A 239 8.89 -9.95 -29.64
CA ALA A 239 9.78 -10.94 -30.25
C ALA A 239 9.33 -11.38 -31.66
N GLN A 240 8.07 -11.13 -32.03
CA GLN A 240 7.46 -11.52 -33.30
C GLN A 240 7.42 -10.39 -34.34
N GLY A 241 7.78 -9.15 -33.97
CA GLY A 241 7.80 -8.01 -34.88
C GLY A 241 7.44 -6.68 -34.23
N SER A 242 7.15 -5.70 -35.08
CA SER A 242 6.65 -4.38 -34.66
C SER A 242 5.25 -4.15 -35.24
N GLU A 243 4.37 -3.55 -34.45
CA GLU A 243 2.98 -3.26 -34.81
C GLU A 243 2.63 -1.86 -34.31
N ILE A 244 2.04 -1.01 -35.15
CA ILE A 244 1.50 0.29 -34.74
C ILE A 244 0.04 0.10 -34.32
N ARG A 245 -0.34 0.66 -33.18
CA ARG A 245 -1.72 0.60 -32.66
C ARG A 245 -2.24 1.98 -32.35
N TYR A 246 -3.55 2.19 -32.55
CA TYR A 246 -4.23 3.37 -32.04
C TYR A 246 -4.30 3.33 -30.52
N MET A 247 -4.09 4.47 -29.89
CA MET A 247 -4.32 4.69 -28.47
C MET A 247 -5.56 5.55 -28.28
N VAL A 248 -6.43 5.13 -27.37
CA VAL A 248 -7.62 5.86 -26.95
C VAL A 248 -7.59 6.05 -25.45
N THR A 249 -8.15 7.16 -24.97
CA THR A 249 -8.34 7.37 -23.53
C THR A 249 -9.67 6.80 -23.09
N LEU A 250 -9.66 5.88 -22.13
CA LEU A 250 -10.83 5.25 -21.51
C LEU A 250 -10.80 5.41 -19.99
N THR A 251 -11.94 5.29 -19.35
CA THR A 251 -12.11 5.38 -17.90
C THR A 251 -12.16 3.97 -17.32
N ILE A 252 -11.07 3.57 -16.67
CA ILE A 252 -10.80 2.18 -16.29
C ILE A 252 -10.42 2.08 -14.80
N GLY A 253 -10.99 1.11 -14.09
CA GLY A 253 -10.55 0.75 -12.74
C GLY A 253 -11.49 -0.22 -12.04
N GLU A 254 -11.23 -0.46 -10.76
CA GLU A 254 -12.20 -1.18 -9.91
C GLU A 254 -13.48 -0.34 -9.80
N PRO A 255 -14.68 -0.97 -9.69
CA PRO A 255 -15.93 -0.24 -9.56
C PRO A 255 -15.89 0.83 -8.45
N GLY A 256 -16.13 2.09 -8.81
CA GLY A 256 -16.07 3.24 -7.91
C GLY A 256 -14.68 3.85 -7.72
N GLN A 257 -13.67 3.35 -8.42
CA GLN A 257 -12.29 3.88 -8.41
C GLN A 257 -11.67 3.83 -9.82
N GLU A 258 -12.34 4.43 -10.79
CA GLU A 258 -11.90 4.45 -12.18
C GLU A 258 -11.07 5.69 -12.53
N PHE A 259 -10.08 5.52 -13.41
CA PHE A 259 -9.17 6.57 -13.84
C PHE A 259 -9.13 6.66 -15.37
N LYS A 260 -8.96 7.88 -15.90
CA LYS A 260 -8.74 8.07 -17.33
C LYS A 260 -7.33 7.61 -17.69
N VAL A 261 -7.23 6.65 -18.60
CA VAL A 261 -5.97 6.07 -19.05
C VAL A 261 -5.95 5.85 -20.54
N ASP A 262 -4.75 5.94 -21.11
CA ASP A 262 -4.54 5.56 -22.50
C ASP A 262 -4.39 4.04 -22.62
N VAL A 263 -5.06 3.50 -23.63
CA VAL A 263 -5.12 2.07 -23.92
C VAL A 263 -4.93 1.86 -25.41
N ASN A 264 -4.04 0.95 -25.78
CA ASN A 264 -3.91 0.54 -27.17
C ASN A 264 -4.99 -0.48 -27.56
N LEU A 265 -5.53 -0.31 -28.76
CA LEU A 265 -6.54 -1.20 -29.34
C LEU A 265 -5.88 -2.34 -30.11
N ARG A 266 -6.23 -3.59 -29.80
CA ARG A 266 -5.67 -4.78 -30.47
C ARG A 266 -6.69 -5.91 -30.53
N ASP A 267 -6.67 -6.70 -31.62
CA ASP A 267 -7.35 -7.98 -31.61
C ASP A 267 -6.68 -8.97 -30.63
N ARG A 268 -7.34 -9.13 -29.48
CA ARG A 268 -7.02 -10.13 -28.44
C ARG A 268 -7.98 -11.33 -28.40
N SER A 269 -8.68 -11.63 -29.49
CA SER A 269 -9.69 -12.72 -29.54
C SER A 269 -9.13 -14.06 -29.06
N LYS A 270 -7.87 -14.35 -29.41
CA LYS A 270 -7.18 -15.61 -29.05
C LYS A 270 -6.46 -15.58 -27.70
N MET A 271 -6.48 -14.45 -26.99
CA MET A 271 -5.80 -14.31 -25.69
C MET A 271 -6.76 -14.58 -24.54
N THR A 272 -6.25 -15.09 -23.42
CA THR A 272 -7.04 -15.34 -22.21
C THR A 272 -7.68 -14.06 -21.68
N TYR A 273 -6.87 -13.02 -21.43
CA TYR A 273 -7.33 -11.75 -20.90
C TYR A 273 -7.56 -10.72 -22.02
N LYS A 274 -8.76 -10.16 -22.08
CA LYS A 274 -9.20 -9.17 -23.06
C LYS A 274 -8.76 -7.77 -22.68
N LEU A 275 -8.55 -7.52 -21.39
CA LEU A 275 -7.87 -6.33 -20.89
C LEU A 275 -6.52 -6.70 -20.26
N LEU A 276 -5.50 -5.90 -20.55
CA LEU A 276 -4.19 -5.95 -19.91
C LEU A 276 -3.84 -4.56 -19.40
N ILE A 277 -3.37 -4.51 -18.16
CA ILE A 277 -2.96 -3.29 -17.48
C ILE A 277 -1.45 -3.29 -17.30
N GLY A 278 -0.81 -2.23 -17.82
CA GLY A 278 0.62 -2.02 -17.75
C GLY A 278 1.04 -1.04 -16.65
N ARG A 279 2.35 -0.79 -16.56
CA ARG A 279 2.94 0.11 -15.55
C ARG A 279 2.39 1.55 -15.60
N ASN A 280 1.99 2.05 -16.76
CA ASN A 280 1.48 3.43 -16.89
C ASN A 280 0.20 3.67 -16.07
N TRP A 281 -0.60 2.65 -15.77
CA TRP A 281 -1.73 2.76 -14.85
C TRP A 281 -1.35 2.42 -13.40
N LEU A 282 -0.49 1.41 -13.21
CA LEU A 282 -0.06 1.02 -11.87
C LEU A 282 0.69 2.15 -11.15
N GLN A 283 1.48 2.94 -11.90
CA GLN A 283 2.27 4.04 -11.37
C GLN A 283 1.39 5.20 -10.89
N GLY A 284 0.91 5.10 -9.65
CA GLY A 284 0.14 6.17 -9.00
C GLY A 284 -1.08 5.66 -8.25
N HIS A 285 -1.64 4.52 -8.68
CA HIS A 285 -2.92 4.03 -8.18
C HIS A 285 -2.79 2.76 -7.33
N TYR A 286 -1.86 1.86 -7.68
CA TYR A 286 -1.79 0.53 -7.07
C TYR A 286 -0.36 0.06 -6.78
N ILE A 287 -0.22 -0.84 -5.81
CA ILE A 287 0.94 -1.69 -5.58
C ILE A 287 0.57 -3.11 -6.02
N VAL A 288 1.41 -3.77 -6.81
CA VAL A 288 1.14 -5.16 -7.22
C VAL A 288 1.68 -6.11 -6.16
N ASP A 289 0.78 -6.88 -5.56
CA ASP A 289 1.12 -8.00 -4.68
C ASP A 289 0.94 -9.30 -5.50
N VAL A 290 2.02 -10.06 -5.63
CA VAL A 290 2.05 -11.28 -6.46
C VAL A 290 1.62 -12.53 -5.70
N ASP A 291 1.45 -12.42 -4.37
CA ASP A 291 1.01 -13.52 -3.50
C ASP A 291 -0.51 -13.49 -3.24
N MET A 292 -1.22 -12.47 -3.76
CA MET A 292 -2.69 -12.32 -3.69
C MET A 292 -3.46 -13.20 -4.68
#